data_AF-A0A0R3Q8U1-F1
#
_entry.id   AF-A0A0R3Q8U1-F1
#
_cell.length_a   1.000
_cell.length_b   1.000
_cell.length_c   1.000
_cell.angle_alpha   90.00
_cell.angle_beta   90.00
_cell.angle_gamma   90.00
#
_symmetry.space_group_name_H-M   'P 1'
#
loop_
_entity.id
_entity.type
_entity.pdbx_description
1 polymer ?
#
loop_
_entity_poly.entity_id
_entity_poly.type
_entity_poly.pdbx_seq_one_letter_code
_entity_poly.pdbx_strand_id
1 'polypeptide(L)'
;MTSTEEYVQDATFASLPRTVRGMPLGLHASPDGQKLIYCNGNSVYIRSIQNPKECEIYTEHANPTTVAKYSPSGFYIASGDQSGKIRIWDATQP
;
A
#
# COMPACT_ATOMS: atom_id res chain seq x y z
N MET A 1 33.58 28.23 -15.56
CA MET A 1 33.30 26.83 -15.19
C MET A 1 31.93 26.81 -14.58
N THR A 2 30.93 26.75 -15.45
CA THR A 2 29.50 26.83 -15.12
C THR A 2 29.10 25.63 -14.26
N SER A 3 28.53 25.95 -13.12
CA SER A 3 27.95 25.05 -12.12
C SER A 3 26.94 24.10 -12.74
N THR A 4 27.28 22.81 -12.80
CA THR A 4 26.32 21.74 -13.05
C THR A 4 25.53 21.55 -11.76
N GLU A 5 24.35 22.15 -11.66
CA GLU A 5 23.40 21.75 -10.62
C GLU A 5 22.88 20.36 -11.00
N GLU A 6 23.60 19.33 -10.55
CA GLU A 6 23.20 17.94 -10.68
C GLU A 6 22.18 17.64 -9.59
N TYR A 7 20.92 17.50 -9.99
CA TYR A 7 19.84 17.07 -9.09
C TYR A 7 20.11 15.64 -8.60
N VAL A 8 20.09 15.44 -7.28
CA VAL A 8 20.17 14.12 -6.65
C VAL A 8 18.80 13.76 -6.07
N GLN A 9 18.33 12.55 -6.35
CA GLN A 9 17.08 12.04 -5.80
C GLN A 9 17.22 11.80 -4.28
N ASP A 10 16.51 12.59 -3.48
CA ASP A 10 16.49 12.42 -2.01
C ASP A 10 15.50 11.33 -1.55
N ALA A 11 14.32 11.27 -2.17
CA ALA A 11 13.25 10.36 -1.75
C ALA A 11 12.27 10.04 -2.87
N THR A 12 11.77 8.80 -2.86
CA THR A 12 10.56 8.39 -3.57
C THR A 12 9.52 8.00 -2.55
N PHE A 13 8.32 8.53 -2.69
CA PHE A 13 7.20 8.21 -1.82
C PHE A 13 6.16 7.40 -2.55
N ALA A 14 5.49 6.52 -1.81
CA ALA A 14 4.34 5.80 -2.31
C ALA A 14 3.21 6.75 -2.71
N SER A 15 2.41 6.32 -3.69
CA SER A 15 1.24 7.08 -4.11
C SER A 15 0.23 7.17 -2.97
N LEU A 16 -0.37 8.34 -2.80
CA LEU A 16 -1.48 8.51 -1.87
C LEU A 16 -2.71 7.73 -2.36
N PRO A 17 -3.58 7.27 -1.45
CA PRO A 17 -4.77 6.54 -1.85
C PRO A 17 -5.67 7.38 -2.77
N ARG A 18 -6.18 6.76 -3.83
CA ARG A 18 -7.15 7.40 -4.73
C ARG A 18 -8.50 7.50 -4.01
N THR A 19 -9.02 8.72 -3.90
CA THR A 19 -10.32 8.98 -3.28
C THR A 19 -11.36 9.36 -4.34
N VAL A 20 -12.61 9.03 -4.06
CA VAL A 20 -13.77 9.46 -4.86
C VAL A 20 -14.76 10.12 -3.91
N ARG A 21 -15.29 11.29 -4.30
CA ARG A 21 -16.21 12.05 -3.45
C ARG A 21 -17.44 11.19 -3.13
N GLY A 22 -17.80 11.10 -1.86
CA GLY A 22 -18.95 10.33 -1.40
C GLY A 22 -18.72 8.82 -1.33
N MET A 23 -17.50 8.34 -1.58
CA MET A 23 -17.13 6.93 -1.45
C MET A 23 -16.11 6.76 -0.31
N PRO A 24 -16.42 5.99 0.74
CA PRO A 24 -15.48 5.76 1.83
C PRO A 24 -14.31 4.91 1.33
N LEU A 25 -13.11 5.22 1.83
CA LEU A 25 -11.91 4.43 1.61
C LEU A 25 -11.56 3.70 2.91
N GLY A 26 -11.33 2.39 2.82
CA GLY A 26 -10.80 1.60 3.92
C GLY A 26 -9.30 1.83 4.11
N LEU A 27 -8.92 2.38 5.27
CA LEU A 27 -7.54 2.39 5.75
C LEU A 27 -7.45 1.46 6.96
N HIS A 28 -6.43 0.62 6.99
CA HIS A 28 -6.19 -0.26 8.12
C HIS A 28 -4.75 -0.17 8.58
N ALA A 29 -4.52 -0.46 9.86
CA ALA A 29 -3.19 -0.58 10.43
C ALA A 29 -2.79 -2.06 10.49
N SER A 30 -1.50 -2.32 10.49
CA SER A 30 -0.94 -3.60 10.92
C SER A 30 -1.21 -3.82 12.42
N PRO A 31 -1.20 -5.07 12.91
CA PRO A 31 -1.47 -5.37 14.30
C PRO A 31 -0.48 -4.73 15.30
N ASP A 32 0.75 -4.47 14.86
CA ASP A 32 1.78 -3.77 15.61
C ASP A 32 1.63 -2.23 15.57
N GLY A 33 0.71 -1.71 14.74
CA GLY A 33 0.48 -0.28 14.56
C GLY A 33 1.59 0.48 13.83
N GLN A 34 2.57 -0.21 13.23
CA GLN A 34 3.72 0.44 12.58
C GLN A 34 3.51 0.68 11.09
N LYS A 35 2.66 -0.13 10.43
CA LYS A 35 2.37 -0.04 9.00
C LYS A 35 0.90 0.32 8.75
N LEU A 36 0.67 1.10 7.70
CA LEU A 36 -0.64 1.41 7.16
C LEU A 36 -0.84 0.65 5.85
N ILE A 37 -2.02 0.05 5.70
CA ILE A 37 -2.43 -0.65 4.49
C ILE A 37 -3.61 0.06 3.83
N TYR A 38 -3.52 0.24 2.52
CA TYR A 38 -4.57 0.85 1.71
C TYR A 38 -4.54 0.35 0.27
N CYS A 39 -5.69 0.45 -0.40
CA CYS A 39 -5.86 0.08 -1.79
C CYS A 39 -5.70 1.29 -2.71
N ASN A 40 -5.02 1.11 -3.83
CA ASN A 40 -4.97 2.12 -4.89
C ASN A 40 -4.86 1.43 -6.26
N GLY A 41 -5.87 1.64 -7.10
CA GLY A 41 -5.99 0.92 -8.37
C GLY A 41 -6.07 -0.59 -8.12
N ASN A 42 -5.32 -1.37 -8.87
CA ASN A 42 -5.21 -2.83 -8.76
C ASN A 42 -4.15 -3.29 -7.73
N SER A 43 -3.65 -2.37 -6.91
CA SER A 43 -2.52 -2.65 -6.03
C SER A 43 -2.86 -2.34 -4.57
N VAL A 44 -2.29 -3.14 -3.68
CA VAL A 44 -2.35 -2.91 -2.22
C VAL A 44 -1.02 -2.33 -1.78
N TYR A 45 -1.07 -1.21 -1.09
CA TYR A 45 0.09 -0.50 -0.56
C TYR A 45 0.20 -0.77 0.93
N ILE A 46 1.41 -1.10 1.37
CA ILE A 46 1.78 -1.20 2.77
C ILE A 46 2.88 -0.20 3.03
N ARG A 47 2.61 0.80 3.87
CA ARG A 47 3.52 1.92 4.12
C ARG A 47 3.86 2.00 5.61
N SER A 48 5.14 2.17 5.92
CA SER A 48 5.58 2.46 7.30
C SER A 48 5.12 3.86 7.74
N ILE A 49 4.59 3.96 8.97
CA ILE A 49 4.15 5.24 9.57
C ILE A 49 5.38 6.06 9.97
N GLN A 50 6.37 5.42 10.59
CA GLN A 50 7.61 6.07 11.04
C GLN A 50 8.48 6.50 9.87
N ASN A 51 8.61 5.65 8.85
CA ASN A 51 9.40 5.95 7.65
C ASN A 51 8.56 5.87 6.37
N PRO A 52 7.99 6.99 5.91
CA PRO A 52 7.21 7.05 4.67
C PRO A 52 7.90 6.59 3.39
N LYS A 53 9.24 6.53 3.37
CA LYS A 53 10.02 6.06 2.22
C LYS A 53 9.94 4.53 2.06
N GLU A 54 9.67 3.81 3.15
CA GLU A 54 9.49 2.36 3.15
C GLU A 54 8.05 2.02 2.77
N CYS A 55 7.89 1.45 1.58
CA CYS A 55 6.61 0.98 1.08
C CYS A 55 6.78 -0.32 0.31
N GLU A 56 5.94 -1.29 0.65
CA GLU A 56 5.77 -2.53 -0.09
C GLU A 56 4.49 -2.40 -0.94
N ILE A 57 4.49 -3.00 -2.13
CA ILE A 57 3.37 -2.91 -3.07
C ILE A 57 3.05 -4.31 -3.57
N TYR A 58 1.80 -4.72 -3.37
CA TYR A 58 1.27 -5.97 -3.88
C TYR A 58 0.38 -5.72 -5.10
N THR A 59 0.84 -6.13 -6.29
CA THR A 59 0.24 -5.78 -7.59
C THR A 59 -0.40 -6.96 -8.32
N GLU A 60 -0.77 -8.00 -7.59
CA GLU A 60 -1.22 -9.28 -8.15
C GLU A 60 -2.72 -9.31 -8.54
N HIS A 61 -3.48 -8.28 -8.18
CA HIS A 61 -4.89 -8.20 -8.56
C HIS A 61 -5.02 -7.72 -10.02
N ALA A 62 -5.90 -8.38 -10.77
CA ALA A 62 -6.19 -7.99 -12.16
C ALA A 62 -7.18 -6.82 -12.23
N ASN A 63 -8.02 -6.67 -11.20
CA ASN A 63 -9.06 -5.65 -11.11
C ASN A 63 -8.75 -4.66 -9.96
N PRO A 64 -9.40 -3.50 -9.91
CA PRO A 64 -9.22 -2.55 -8.83
C PRO A 64 -9.51 -3.18 -7.47
N THR A 65 -8.53 -3.06 -6.57
CA THR A 65 -8.63 -3.50 -5.18
C THR A 65 -9.55 -2.57 -4.40
N THR A 66 -10.43 -3.16 -3.60
CA THR A 66 -11.46 -2.44 -2.84
C THR A 66 -11.11 -2.37 -1.36
N VAL A 67 -10.50 -3.42 -0.82
CA VAL A 67 -10.16 -3.53 0.59
C VAL A 67 -8.93 -4.41 0.79
N ALA A 68 -8.13 -4.09 1.79
CA ALA A 68 -7.06 -4.94 2.28
C ALA A 68 -6.94 -4.87 3.81
N LYS A 69 -6.70 -6.00 4.46
CA LYS A 69 -6.71 -6.16 5.91
C LYS A 69 -5.59 -7.09 6.35
N TYR A 70 -4.90 -6.72 7.41
CA TYR A 70 -4.06 -7.66 8.13
C TYR A 70 -4.88 -8.67 8.90
N SER A 71 -4.38 -9.90 8.94
CA SER A 71 -4.76 -10.89 9.95
C SER A 71 -4.36 -10.40 11.35
N PRO A 72 -5.10 -10.74 12.41
CA PRO A 72 -4.73 -10.38 13.78
C PRO A 72 -3.34 -10.90 14.20
N SER A 73 -2.88 -12.00 13.59
CA SER A 73 -1.54 -12.55 13.81
C SER A 73 -0.42 -11.80 13.09
N GLY A 74 -0.75 -10.96 12.10
CA GLY A 74 0.22 -10.17 11.33
C GLY A 74 0.90 -10.92 10.17
N PHE A 75 0.77 -12.25 10.09
CA PHE A 75 1.46 -13.06 9.08
C PHE A 75 0.80 -13.03 7.71
N TYR A 76 -0.50 -12.77 7.65
CA TYR A 76 -1.25 -12.76 6.40
C TYR A 76 -1.99 -11.45 6.17
N ILE A 77 -2.17 -11.12 4.90
CA ILE A 77 -3.06 -10.06 4.44
C ILE A 77 -4.14 -10.66 3.56
N ALA A 78 -5.39 -10.27 3.81
CA ALA A 78 -6.52 -10.53 2.94
C ALA A 78 -6.83 -9.29 2.13
N SER A 79 -6.95 -9.43 0.81
CA SER A 79 -7.25 -8.34 -0.11
C SER A 79 -8.32 -8.73 -1.12
N GLY A 80 -9.29 -7.84 -1.35
CA GLY A 80 -10.42 -8.05 -2.26
C GLY A 80 -10.40 -7.11 -3.45
N ASP A 81 -10.91 -7.55 -4.58
CA ASP A 81 -11.07 -6.75 -5.80
C ASP A 81 -12.54 -6.50 -6.19
N GLN A 82 -12.76 -5.62 -7.17
CA GLN A 82 -14.10 -5.31 -7.69
C GLN A 82 -14.78 -6.48 -8.42
N SER A 83 -14.02 -7.48 -8.85
CA SER A 83 -14.60 -8.70 -9.46
C SER A 83 -15.07 -9.72 -8.42
N GLY A 84 -14.86 -9.43 -7.12
CA GLY A 84 -15.19 -10.32 -6.02
C GLY A 84 -14.13 -11.38 -5.72
N LYS A 85 -12.93 -11.28 -6.34
CA LYS A 85 -11.82 -12.18 -6.03
C LYS A 85 -11.15 -11.72 -4.74
N ILE A 86 -10.89 -12.68 -3.85
CA ILE A 86 -10.17 -12.46 -2.62
C ILE A 86 -8.84 -13.20 -2.72
N ARG A 87 -7.75 -12.51 -2.39
CA ARG A 87 -6.42 -13.10 -2.27
C ARG A 87 -5.95 -12.99 -0.82
N ILE A 88 -5.44 -14.10 -0.31
CA ILE A 88 -4.76 -14.19 0.98
C ILE A 88 -3.30 -14.50 0.68
N TRP A 89 -2.40 -13.69 1.22
CA TRP A 89 -0.98 -13.78 0.93
C TRP A 89 -0.15 -13.45 2.17
N ASP A 90 1.10 -13.90 2.16
CA ASP A 90 2.05 -13.76 3.26
C ASP A 90 2.61 -12.34 3.32
N ALA A 91 2.43 -11.69 4.46
CA ALA A 91 2.86 -10.30 4.70
C ALA A 91 4.32 -10.17 5.14
N THR A 92 5.01 -11.29 5.33
CA THR A 92 6.40 -11.34 5.82
C THR A 92 7.42 -11.56 4.70
N GLN A 93 6.94 -11.85 3.49
CA GLN A 93 7.81 -12.02 2.33
C GLN A 93 8.23 -10.64 1.77
N PRO A 94 9.54 -10.45 1.49
CA PRO A 94 10.06 -9.22 0.92
C PRO A 94 9.65 -9.01 -0.53
#